data_AF-A0A7Y9X6R4-F1
#
_entry.id   AF-A0A7Y9X6R4-F1
#
_cell.length_a   1.000
_cell.length_b   1.000
_cell.length_c   1.000
_cell.angle_alpha   90.00
_cell.angle_beta   90.00
_cell.angle_gamma   90.00
#
_symmetry.space_group_name_H-M   'P 1'
#
loop_
_entity.id
_entity.type
_entity.pdbx_description
1 polymer ?
#
loop_
_entity_poly.entity_id
_entity_poly.type
_entity_poly.pdbx_seq_one_letter_code
_entity_poly.pdbx_strand_id
1 'polypeptide(L)'
;MKIVTTPDGGARVWRVSIDTGGWHEKNDIFSEIVFDVGGEVFRRTPEEFVQEVERFRAHYLEGNGPIFALYETIQAVRDVAKAEDRHLTSKERALIHGIRQRTFVMFEEQLRAAGDPGADPDIARAK
;
A
#
# COMPACT_ATOMS: atom_id res chain seq x y z
N MET A 1 7.77 0.80 1.31
CA MET A 1 8.73 0.58 0.19
C MET A 1 8.64 -0.88 -0.23
N LYS A 2 8.99 -1.22 -1.47
CA LYS A 2 9.22 -2.61 -1.89
C LYS A 2 10.55 -2.73 -2.60
N ILE A 3 11.18 -3.89 -2.50
CA ILE A 3 12.43 -4.24 -3.18
C ILE A 3 12.13 -5.42 -4.09
N VAL A 4 12.46 -5.30 -5.37
CA VAL A 4 12.15 -6.33 -6.39
C VAL A 4 13.44 -6.69 -7.12
N THR A 5 13.71 -7.99 -7.26
CA THR A 5 14.85 -8.49 -8.03
C THR A 5 14.68 -8.18 -9.51
N THR A 6 15.75 -7.76 -10.19
CA THR A 6 15.76 -7.50 -11.63
C THR A 6 16.32 -8.70 -12.42
N PRO A 7 15.97 -8.86 -13.71
CA PRO A 7 16.43 -10.01 -14.51
C PRO A 7 17.94 -10.15 -14.66
N ASP A 8 18.68 -9.04 -14.54
CA ASP A 8 20.15 -8.98 -14.56
C ASP A 8 20.79 -9.33 -13.20
N GLY A 9 20.00 -9.76 -12.21
CA GLY A 9 20.48 -10.16 -10.89
C GLY A 9 20.65 -9.01 -9.90
N GLY A 10 20.22 -7.79 -10.27
CA GLY A 10 20.15 -6.64 -9.39
C GLY A 10 18.86 -6.56 -8.57
N ALA A 11 18.62 -5.41 -7.95
CA ALA A 11 17.38 -5.11 -7.26
C ALA A 11 16.97 -3.64 -7.52
N ARG A 12 15.66 -3.40 -7.57
CA ARG A 12 15.06 -2.06 -7.61
C ARG A 12 14.29 -1.78 -6.35
N VAL A 13 14.45 -0.58 -5.81
CA VAL A 13 13.71 -0.11 -4.63
C VAL A 13 12.64 0.87 -5.08
N TRP A 14 11.42 0.63 -4.65
CA TRP A 14 10.28 1.50 -4.91
C TRP A 14 9.72 2.07 -3.62
N ARG A 15 9.50 3.38 -3.61
CA ARG A 15 8.80 4.10 -2.54
C ARG A 15 7.48 4.63 -3.07
N VAL A 16 6.41 4.43 -2.30
CA VAL A 16 5.11 5.03 -2.60
C VAL A 16 5.19 6.55 -2.40
N SER A 17 4.68 7.33 -3.35
CA SER A 17 4.58 8.79 -3.24
C SER A 17 3.35 9.21 -2.45
N ILE A 18 3.52 10.25 -1.63
CA ILE A 18 2.40 10.91 -0.92
C ILE A 18 1.56 11.77 -1.86
N ASP A 19 2.11 12.23 -2.97
CA ASP A 19 1.44 13.19 -3.86
C ASP A 19 0.59 12.48 -4.92
N THR A 20 1.06 11.32 -5.39
CA THR A 20 0.44 10.60 -6.51
C THR A 20 -0.06 9.21 -6.15
N GLY A 21 0.40 8.64 -5.04
CA GLY A 21 0.20 7.23 -4.73
C GLY A 21 0.97 6.26 -5.62
N GLY A 22 1.69 6.74 -6.63
CA GLY A 22 2.51 5.95 -7.54
C GLY A 22 3.85 5.54 -6.94
N TRP A 23 4.64 4.82 -7.73
CA TRP A 23 5.94 4.30 -7.31
C TRP A 23 7.08 5.16 -7.82
N HIS A 24 7.91 5.64 -6.90
CA HIS A 24 9.17 6.32 -7.22
C HIS A 24 10.35 5.39 -6.96
N GLU A 25 11.19 5.23 -7.98
CA GLU A 25 12.43 4.49 -7.87
C GLU A 25 13.41 5.23 -6.94
N LYS A 26 13.99 4.49 -5.99
CA LYS A 26 14.89 5.00 -4.93
C LYS A 26 16.06 4.06 -4.73
N ASN A 27 16.81 3.79 -5.79
CA ASN A 27 17.95 2.87 -5.74
C ASN A 27 19.16 3.45 -4.99
N ASP A 28 19.22 4.77 -4.82
CA ASP A 28 20.24 5.51 -4.08
C ASP A 28 20.28 5.13 -2.58
N ILE A 29 19.14 4.73 -2.01
CA ILE A 29 19.03 4.30 -0.61
C ILE A 29 19.17 2.77 -0.45
N PHE A 30 19.40 2.02 -1.53
CA PHE A 30 19.50 0.55 -1.45
C PHE A 30 20.66 0.12 -0.53
N SER A 31 21.83 0.74 -0.68
CA SER A 31 22.98 0.38 0.15
C SER A 31 22.80 0.78 1.62
N GLU A 32 22.13 1.90 1.88
CA GLU A 32 21.81 2.33 3.24
C GLU A 32 20.84 1.36 3.92
N ILE A 33 19.77 0.96 3.22
CA ILE A 33 18.75 0.04 3.73
C ILE A 33 19.31 -1.37 3.94
N VAL A 34 20.14 -1.87 3.02
CA VAL A 34 20.59 -3.26 2.99
C VAL A 34 21.88 -3.49 3.77
N PHE A 35 22.78 -2.49 3.82
CA PHE A 35 24.13 -2.66 4.39
C PHE A 35 24.40 -1.81 5.65
N ASP A 36 23.86 -0.60 5.78
CA ASP A 36 24.12 0.28 6.95
C ASP A 36 23.09 0.13 8.09
N VAL A 37 21.83 -0.13 7.74
CA VAL A 37 20.82 -0.39 8.75
C VAL A 37 20.98 -1.83 9.22
N GLY A 38 21.72 -2.03 10.31
CA GLY A 38 21.61 -3.20 11.20
C GLY A 38 20.22 -3.34 11.86
N GLY A 39 19.20 -2.70 11.29
CA GLY A 39 17.80 -2.85 11.64
C GLY A 39 17.20 -3.96 10.79
N GLU A 40 16.48 -4.87 11.44
CA GLU A 40 15.82 -6.00 10.81
C GLU A 40 14.99 -5.50 9.62
N VAL A 41 15.41 -5.84 8.39
CA VAL A 41 14.56 -5.75 7.21
C VAL A 41 13.44 -6.76 7.43
N PHE A 42 12.38 -6.34 8.13
CA PHE A 42 11.22 -7.18 8.39
C PHE A 42 10.57 -7.48 7.05
N ARG A 43 10.72 -8.73 6.58
CA ARG A 43 9.95 -9.24 5.46
C ARG A 43 8.48 -9.23 5.89
N ARG A 44 7.69 -8.37 5.27
CA ARG A 44 6.23 -8.38 5.36
C ARG A 44 5.69 -9.43 4.41
N THR A 45 4.58 -10.04 4.79
CA THR A 45 3.81 -10.83 3.81
C THR A 45 3.22 -9.89 2.74
N PRO A 46 2.87 -10.41 1.55
CA PRO A 46 2.18 -9.61 0.53
C PRO A 46 0.91 -8.94 1.06
N GLU A 47 0.16 -9.65 1.91
CA GLU A 47 -1.05 -9.15 2.56
C GLU A 47 -0.76 -7.96 3.49
N GLU A 48 0.20 -8.09 4.40
CA GLU A 48 0.58 -7.00 5.30
C GLU A 48 1.08 -5.77 4.53
N PHE A 49 1.84 -5.99 3.46
CA PHE A 49 2.33 -4.93 2.59
C PHE A 49 1.16 -4.17 1.95
N VAL A 50 0.17 -4.87 1.41
CA VAL A 50 -1.04 -4.27 0.82
C VAL A 50 -1.80 -3.45 1.86
N GLN A 51 -1.98 -3.98 3.07
CA GLN A 51 -2.67 -3.27 4.14
C GLN A 51 -1.96 -1.97 4.52
N GLU A 52 -0.63 -1.96 4.52
CA GLU A 52 0.18 -0.80 4.86
C GLU A 52 0.19 0.26 3.75
N VAL A 53 0.36 -0.15 2.48
CA VAL A 53 0.33 0.76 1.33
C VAL A 53 -1.01 1.47 1.24
N GLU A 54 -2.11 0.75 1.38
CA GLU A 54 -3.43 1.36 1.29
C GLU A 54 -3.81 2.16 2.52
N ARG A 55 -3.26 1.83 3.70
CA ARG A 55 -3.34 2.72 4.86
C ARG A 55 -2.65 4.05 4.59
N PHE A 56 -1.47 4.01 3.96
CA PHE A 56 -0.69 5.18 3.62
C PHE A 56 -1.40 6.04 2.56
N ARG A 57 -1.83 5.44 1.46
CA ARG A 57 -2.58 6.13 0.39
C ARG A 57 -3.85 6.77 0.91
N ALA A 58 -4.67 6.05 1.69
CA ALA A 58 -5.88 6.60 2.27
C ALA A 58 -5.65 7.73 3.28
N HIS A 59 -4.44 7.84 3.85
CA HIS A 59 -4.11 8.90 4.80
C HIS A 59 -3.61 10.17 4.11
N TYR A 60 -2.88 10.05 3.00
CA TYR A 60 -2.22 11.18 2.35
C TYR A 60 -2.90 11.64 1.05
N LEU A 61 -3.60 10.75 0.35
CA LEU A 61 -4.21 11.07 -0.93
C LEU A 61 -5.65 11.53 -0.75
N GLU A 62 -5.97 12.60 -1.44
CA GLU A 62 -7.33 13.09 -1.65
C GLU A 62 -7.64 13.00 -3.14
N GLY A 63 -8.90 12.75 -3.48
CA GLY A 63 -9.30 12.60 -4.87
C GLY A 63 -10.74 12.16 -5.00
N ASN A 64 -11.13 11.88 -6.25
CA ASN A 64 -12.49 11.48 -6.60
C ASN A 64 -12.49 10.11 -7.28
N GLY A 65 -13.65 9.44 -7.23
CA GLY A 65 -13.89 8.19 -7.93
C GLY A 65 -13.89 6.96 -7.02
N PRO A 66 -13.96 5.76 -7.62
CA PRO A 66 -14.30 4.54 -6.88
C PRO A 66 -13.34 4.17 -5.75
N ILE A 67 -12.04 4.48 -5.89
CA ILE A 67 -11.03 4.22 -4.85
C ILE A 67 -11.27 5.13 -3.64
N PHE A 68 -11.44 6.43 -3.87
CA PHE A 68 -11.61 7.40 -2.80
C PHE A 68 -12.94 7.21 -2.06
N ALA A 69 -14.03 6.85 -2.76
CA ALA A 69 -15.29 6.47 -2.14
C ALA A 69 -15.15 5.25 -1.19
N LEU A 70 -14.26 4.31 -1.52
CA LEU A 70 -13.94 3.16 -0.66
C LEU A 70 -13.09 3.58 0.55
N TYR A 71 -12.17 4.53 0.40
CA TYR A 71 -11.44 5.12 1.52
C TYR A 71 -12.37 5.89 2.46
N GLU A 72 -13.31 6.67 1.93
CA GLU A 72 -14.34 7.34 2.72
C GLU A 72 -15.19 6.32 3.50
N THR A 73 -15.51 5.17 2.89
CA THR A 73 -16.22 4.09 3.58
C THR A 73 -15.40 3.55 4.77
N ILE A 74 -14.09 3.35 4.61
CA ILE A 74 -13.20 2.96 5.72
C ILE A 74 -13.22 4.03 6.82
N GLN A 75 -13.15 5.30 6.44
CA GLN A 75 -13.11 6.41 7.39
C GLN A 75 -14.43 6.51 8.17
N ALA A 76 -15.58 6.40 7.49
CA ALA A 76 -16.90 6.38 8.14
C ALA A 76 -17.03 5.25 9.17
N VAL A 77 -16.53 4.05 8.87
CA VAL A 77 -16.52 2.93 9.83
C VAL A 77 -15.67 3.26 11.07
N ARG A 78 -14.51 3.91 10.88
CA ARG A 78 -13.66 4.36 12.00
C ARG A 78 -14.31 5.45 12.81
N ASP A 79 -14.98 6.39 12.15
CA ASP A 79 -15.64 7.52 12.79
C ASP A 79 -16.81 7.05 13.65
N VAL A 80 -17.58 6.05 13.19
CA VAL A 80 -18.63 5.41 14.01
C VAL A 80 -18.03 4.77 15.26
N ALA A 81 -16.98 3.95 15.12
CA ALA A 81 -16.34 3.31 16.27
C ALA A 81 -15.78 4.35 17.27
N LYS A 82 -15.19 5.44 16.75
CA LYS A 82 -14.68 6.56 17.56
C LYS A 82 -15.81 7.32 18.27
N ALA A 83 -16.92 7.61 17.58
CA ALA A 83 -18.07 8.29 18.15
C ALA A 83 -18.73 7.46 19.27
N GLU A 84 -18.66 6.14 19.17
CA GLU A 84 -19.12 5.18 20.17
C GLU A 84 -18.07 4.86 21.26
N ASP A 85 -16.93 5.55 21.27
CA ASP A 85 -15.79 5.35 22.19
C ASP A 85 -15.36 3.87 22.32
N ARG A 86 -15.26 3.18 21.17
CA ARG A 86 -14.89 1.77 21.12
C ARG A 86 -13.85 1.47 20.05
N HIS A 87 -13.28 0.29 20.18
CA HIS A 87 -12.45 -0.30 19.13
C HIS A 87 -13.34 -0.82 17.99
N LEU A 88 -12.74 -0.96 16.81
CA LEU A 88 -13.36 -1.68 15.70
C LEU A 88 -13.68 -3.12 16.13
N THR A 89 -14.85 -3.60 15.74
CA THR A 89 -15.23 -5.01 15.86
C THR A 89 -14.42 -5.88 14.88
N SER A 90 -14.42 -7.20 15.09
CA SER A 90 -13.79 -8.13 14.15
C SER A 90 -14.37 -8.03 12.73
N LYS A 91 -15.68 -7.76 12.60
CA LYS A 91 -16.36 -7.60 11.32
C LYS A 91 -15.92 -6.31 10.61
N GLU A 92 -15.83 -5.20 11.33
CA GLU A 92 -15.36 -3.93 10.77
C GLU A 92 -13.89 -4.01 10.36
N ARG A 93 -13.03 -4.68 11.16
CA ARG A 93 -11.64 -4.94 10.77
C ARG A 93 -11.55 -5.76 9.48
N ALA A 94 -12.33 -6.84 9.38
CA ALA A 94 -12.38 -7.67 8.17
C ALA A 94 -12.90 -6.89 6.95
N LEU A 95 -13.90 -6.02 7.15
CA LEU A 95 -14.40 -5.14 6.08
C LEU A 95 -13.31 -4.18 5.59
N ILE A 96 -12.65 -3.46 6.50
CA ILE A 96 -11.55 -2.53 6.15
C ILE A 96 -10.43 -3.29 5.43
N HIS A 97 -10.10 -4.49 5.91
CA HIS A 97 -9.09 -5.35 5.30
C HIS A 97 -9.42 -5.70 3.85
N GLY A 98 -10.64 -6.16 3.59
CA GLY A 98 -11.10 -6.50 2.24
C GLY A 98 -11.21 -5.29 1.31
N ILE A 99 -11.64 -4.13 1.83
CA ILE A 99 -11.66 -2.88 1.05
C ILE A 99 -10.25 -2.53 0.61
N ARG A 100 -9.25 -2.59 1.50
CA ARG A 100 -7.85 -2.29 1.16
C ARG A 100 -7.28 -3.25 0.11
N GLN A 101 -7.56 -4.54 0.21
CA GLN A 101 -7.16 -5.49 -0.84
C GLN A 101 -7.74 -5.10 -2.21
N ARG A 102 -9.01 -4.69 -2.24
CA ARG A 102 -9.67 -4.26 -3.47
C ARG A 102 -9.11 -2.94 -4.00
N THR A 103 -8.94 -1.93 -3.15
CA THR A 103 -8.43 -0.62 -3.56
C THR A 103 -6.99 -0.73 -4.06
N PHE A 104 -6.16 -1.57 -3.46
CA PHE A 104 -4.81 -1.83 -3.94
C PHE A 104 -4.80 -2.30 -5.40
N VAL A 105 -5.58 -3.33 -5.73
CA VAL A 105 -5.67 -3.83 -7.11
C VAL A 105 -6.14 -2.73 -8.06
N MET A 106 -7.20 -2.01 -7.70
CA MET A 106 -7.73 -0.92 -8.53
C MET A 106 -6.70 0.19 -8.76
N PHE A 107 -5.96 0.57 -7.72
CA PHE A 107 -4.94 1.62 -7.80
C PHE A 107 -3.75 1.16 -8.64
N GLU A 108 -3.24 -0.04 -8.41
CA GLU A 108 -2.12 -0.59 -9.18
C GLU A 108 -2.50 -0.81 -10.66
N GLU A 109 -3.74 -1.19 -10.96
CA GLU A 109 -4.23 -1.27 -12.35
C GLU A 109 -4.26 0.11 -13.04
N GLN A 110 -4.69 1.16 -12.33
CA GLN A 110 -4.64 2.54 -12.85
C GLN A 110 -3.21 3.01 -13.09
N LEU A 111 -2.30 2.73 -12.15
CA LEU A 111 -0.87 3.04 -12.29
C LEU A 111 -0.24 2.31 -13.47
N ARG A 112 -0.53 0.99 -13.61
CA ARG A 112 -0.07 0.17 -14.73
C ARG A 112 -0.58 0.73 -16.06
N ALA A 113 -1.85 1.12 -16.14
CA ALA A 113 -2.42 1.74 -17.33
C ALA A 113 -1.81 3.11 -17.66
N ALA A 114 -1.37 3.85 -16.63
CA ALA A 114 -0.64 5.11 -16.77
C ALA A 114 0.86 4.94 -17.08
N GLY A 115 1.37 3.71 -17.13
CA GLY A 115 2.76 3.40 -17.45
C GLY A 115 3.73 3.44 -16.26
N ASP A 116 3.23 3.38 -15.02
CA ASP A 116 4.08 3.30 -13.83
C ASP A 116 4.82 1.94 -13.80
N PRO A 117 6.16 1.93 -13.89
CA PRO A 117 6.94 0.69 -13.97
C PRO A 117 7.01 -0.09 -12.65
N GLY A 118 6.63 0.53 -11.53
CA GLY A 118 6.54 -0.11 -10.24
C GLY A 118 5.19 -0.77 -9.98
N ALA A 119 4.18 -0.57 -10.84
CA ALA A 119 2.83 -1.05 -10.60
C ALA A 119 2.71 -2.59 -10.68
N ASP A 120 2.17 -3.20 -9.63
CA ASP A 120 2.00 -4.64 -9.50
C ASP A 120 0.74 -5.03 -8.71
N PRO A 121 -0.44 -5.11 -9.37
CA PRO A 121 -1.68 -5.60 -8.77
C PRO A 121 -1.63 -7.06 -8.29
N ASP A 122 -0.65 -7.86 -8.74
CA ASP A 122 -0.61 -9.29 -8.44
C ASP A 122 -0.09 -9.57 -7.02
N ILE A 123 0.53 -8.58 -6.37
CA ILE A 123 0.94 -8.64 -4.95
C ILE A 123 -0.26 -8.95 -4.05
N ALA A 124 -1.44 -8.37 -4.31
CA ALA A 124 -2.65 -8.64 -3.53
C ALA A 124 -3.25 -10.03 -3.76
N ARG A 125 -2.76 -10.78 -4.75
CA ARG A 125 -3.19 -12.14 -5.09
C ARG A 125 -2.20 -13.21 -4.61
N ALA A 126 -1.01 -12.79 -4.18
CA ALA A 126 0.01 -13.70 -3.65
C ALA A 126 -0.45 -14.27 -2.30
N LYS A 127 -0.30 -15.58 -2.14
CA LYS A 127 -0.61 -16.33 -0.91
C LYS A 127 0.62 -16.44 -0.01
#